data_AF-A0A1Y3BL30-F1
#
_entry.id   AF-A0A1Y3BL30-F1
#
_cell.length_a   1.000
_cell.length_b   1.000
_cell.length_c   1.000
_cell.angle_alpha   90.00
_cell.angle_beta   90.00
_cell.angle_gamma   90.00
#
_symmetry.space_group_name_H-M   'P 1'
#
loop_
_entity.id
_entity.type
_entity.pdbx_description
1 polymer ?
#
loop_
_entity_poly.entity_id
_entity_poly.type
_entity_poly.pdbx_seq_one_letter_code
_entity_poly.pdbx_strand_id
1 'polypeptide(L)'
;MIRHCRTSAKLHTTPPMQWVQKQTRLRVVDNSKLGREAMTEGKQVKCIHVYKKNAKIQDGQLGDKVLVTIKGQMKRAYVVGLVAEQRPMIPKFDTNNVVLIENNGNPSGTR
;
A
#
# COMPACT_ATOMS: atom_id res chain seq x y z
N MET A 1 -38.06 29.67 17.71
CA MET A 1 -37.90 29.05 16.37
C MET A 1 -36.43 28.73 16.15
N ILE A 2 -35.98 27.49 16.34
CA ILE A 2 -34.59 27.09 16.06
C ILE A 2 -34.64 25.95 15.04
N ARG A 3 -34.26 26.25 13.79
CA ARG A 3 -34.21 25.29 12.69
C ARG A 3 -32.97 24.42 12.86
N HIS A 4 -33.17 23.12 13.13
CA HIS A 4 -32.12 22.12 13.01
C HIS A 4 -31.85 21.87 11.53
N CYS A 5 -30.79 22.45 10.99
CA CYS A 5 -30.27 22.09 9.67
C CYS A 5 -29.55 20.73 9.78
N ARG A 6 -30.27 19.63 9.52
CA ARG A 6 -29.65 18.32 9.29
C ARG A 6 -29.10 18.31 7.87
N THR A 7 -27.84 18.71 7.70
CA THR A 7 -27.11 18.48 6.46
C THR A 7 -26.95 16.98 6.25
N SER A 8 -27.75 16.41 5.37
CA SER A 8 -27.60 15.02 4.91
C SER A 8 -26.24 14.88 4.21
N ALA A 9 -25.30 14.15 4.83
CA ALA A 9 -24.04 13.82 4.19
C ALA A 9 -24.32 12.87 3.02
N LYS A 10 -24.05 13.31 1.78
CA LYS A 10 -24.15 12.47 0.58
C LYS A 10 -23.26 11.24 0.75
N LEU A 11 -23.81 10.05 0.55
CA LEU A 11 -23.03 8.81 0.56
C LEU A 11 -21.96 8.88 -0.53
N HIS A 12 -20.73 8.53 -0.18
CA HIS A 12 -19.62 8.51 -1.12
C HIS A 12 -19.78 7.33 -2.08
N THR A 13 -20.18 7.60 -3.32
CA THR A 13 -20.50 6.58 -4.34
C THR A 13 -19.35 6.30 -5.31
N THR A 14 -18.17 6.90 -5.12
CA THR A 14 -17.08 6.66 -6.07
C THR A 14 -16.57 5.22 -5.95
N PRO A 15 -16.23 4.57 -7.07
CA PRO A 15 -15.67 3.22 -7.05
C PRO A 15 -14.43 3.15 -6.16
N PRO A 16 -14.20 2.02 -5.47
CA PRO A 16 -13.02 1.85 -4.63
C PRO A 16 -11.76 1.95 -5.49
N MET A 17 -10.82 2.80 -5.08
CA MET A 17 -9.54 2.92 -5.75
C MET A 17 -8.68 1.68 -5.48
N GLN A 18 -8.34 0.94 -6.54
CA GLN A 18 -7.62 -0.34 -6.43
C GLN A 18 -6.09 -0.20 -6.48
N TRP A 19 -5.57 0.98 -6.82
CA TRP A 19 -4.14 1.26 -6.87
C TRP A 19 -3.52 1.43 -5.47
N VAL A 20 -2.20 1.30 -5.38
CA VAL A 20 -1.47 1.60 -4.14
C VAL A 20 -1.30 3.11 -4.02
N GLN A 21 -1.76 3.68 -2.91
CA GLN A 21 -1.61 5.09 -2.60
C GLN A 21 -1.41 5.27 -1.10
N LYS A 22 -1.36 6.52 -0.65
CA LYS A 22 -1.29 6.85 0.78
C LYS A 22 -2.46 6.17 1.53
N GLN A 23 -2.13 5.57 2.67
CA GLN A 23 -2.99 4.75 3.54
C GLN A 23 -3.48 3.40 2.98
N THR A 24 -3.11 3.02 1.75
CA THR A 24 -3.43 1.67 1.24
C THR A 24 -2.84 0.61 2.16
N ARG A 25 -3.66 -0.37 2.51
CA ARG A 25 -3.26 -1.56 3.27
C ARG A 25 -2.57 -2.54 2.33
N LEU A 26 -1.41 -3.03 2.76
CA LEU A 26 -0.54 -3.90 1.97
C LEU A 26 -0.25 -5.19 2.75
N ARG A 27 0.10 -6.24 2.03
CA ARG A 27 0.60 -7.49 2.59
C ARG A 27 2.09 -7.61 2.30
N VAL A 28 2.89 -7.81 3.34
CA VAL A 28 4.31 -8.14 3.19
C VAL A 28 4.42 -9.63 2.89
N VAL A 29 5.13 -9.97 1.83
CA VAL A 29 5.27 -11.36 1.35
C VAL A 29 6.67 -11.91 1.58
N ASP A 30 7.58 -11.12 2.15
CA ASP A 30 8.93 -11.59 2.49
C ASP A 30 9.00 -12.38 3.81
N ASN A 31 10.09 -13.12 3.97
CA ASN A 31 10.43 -13.82 5.21
C ASN A 31 11.23 -12.97 6.22
N SER A 32 11.22 -11.64 6.10
CA SER A 32 11.96 -10.78 7.03
C SER A 32 11.42 -10.91 8.46
N LYS A 33 12.28 -10.69 9.46
CA LYS A 33 11.88 -10.73 10.88
C LYS A 33 10.72 -9.75 11.15
N LEU A 34 10.82 -8.53 10.63
CA LEU A 34 9.81 -7.48 10.80
C LEU A 34 8.48 -7.84 10.14
N GLY A 35 8.51 -8.38 8.91
CA GLY A 35 7.32 -8.81 8.20
C GLY A 35 6.59 -9.95 8.91
N ARG A 36 7.34 -10.96 9.35
CA ARG A 36 6.77 -12.11 10.08
C ARG A 36 6.15 -11.71 11.41
N GLU A 37 6.86 -10.92 12.22
CA GLU A 37 6.34 -10.43 13.50
C GLU A 37 5.07 -9.58 13.31
N ALA A 38 5.03 -8.70 12.31
CA ALA A 38 3.85 -7.89 12.03
C ALA A 38 2.65 -8.75 11.62
N MET A 39 2.86 -9.81 10.84
CA MET A 39 1.81 -10.76 10.48
C MET A 39 1.30 -11.54 11.70
N THR A 40 2.18 -12.03 12.56
CA THR A 40 1.80 -12.75 13.79
C THR A 40 1.01 -11.87 14.75
N GLU A 41 1.40 -10.59 14.89
CA GLU A 41 0.68 -9.60 15.70
C GLU A 41 -0.62 -9.10 15.03
N GLY A 42 -0.89 -9.48 13.78
CA GLY A 42 -2.05 -8.99 13.02
C GLY A 42 -1.98 -7.49 12.65
N LYS A 43 -0.80 -6.87 12.75
CA LYS A 43 -0.60 -5.46 12.44
C LYS A 43 -0.50 -5.25 10.93
N GLN A 44 -1.32 -4.35 10.42
CA GLN A 44 -1.40 -4.06 9.00
C GLN A 44 -0.28 -3.13 8.56
N VAL A 45 0.22 -3.38 7.35
CA VAL A 45 1.19 -2.51 6.69
C VAL A 45 0.44 -1.46 5.90
N LYS A 46 0.83 -0.19 6.04
CA LYS A 46 0.20 0.92 5.31
C LYS A 46 1.22 1.67 4.48
N CYS A 47 0.87 2.01 3.25
CA CYS A 47 1.66 2.90 2.41
C CYS A 47 1.55 4.34 2.93
N ILE A 48 2.67 5.05 3.03
CA ILE A 48 2.71 6.47 3.34
C ILE A 48 2.95 7.28 2.07
N HIS A 49 3.88 6.83 1.23
CA HIS A 49 4.38 7.60 0.10
C HIS A 49 4.85 6.68 -1.02
N VAL A 50 4.55 7.07 -2.26
CA VAL A 50 5.03 6.40 -3.47
C VAL A 50 6.14 7.25 -4.07
N TYR A 51 7.32 6.66 -4.27
CA TYR A 51 8.46 7.35 -4.85
C TYR A 51 8.33 7.42 -6.37
N LYS A 52 7.59 8.42 -6.87
CA LYS A 52 7.40 8.68 -8.30
C LYS A 52 7.83 10.09 -8.63
N LYS A 53 8.82 10.26 -9.50
CA LYS A 53 9.31 11.59 -9.92
C LYS A 53 8.31 12.21 -10.91
N ASN A 54 8.01 13.51 -10.74
CA ASN A 54 7.19 14.32 -11.66
C ASN A 54 5.78 13.78 -11.94
N ALA A 55 5.22 12.97 -11.04
CA ALA A 55 3.88 12.42 -11.23
C ALA A 55 2.81 13.34 -10.63
N LYS A 56 1.79 13.66 -11.45
CA LYS A 56 0.60 14.40 -11.00
C LYS A 56 -0.22 13.59 -9.98
N ILE A 57 -0.15 12.27 -10.05
CA ILE A 57 -0.84 11.31 -9.17
C ILE A 57 0.22 10.40 -8.55
N GLN A 58 0.12 10.16 -7.24
CA GLN A 58 1.00 9.22 -6.53
C GLN A 58 0.36 7.82 -6.45
N ASP A 59 0.17 7.21 -7.61
CA ASP A 59 -0.26 5.82 -7.76
C ASP A 59 0.95 4.89 -7.88
N GLY A 60 1.03 3.92 -6.97
CA GLY A 60 2.03 2.86 -6.97
C GLY A 60 1.63 1.74 -7.92
N GLN A 61 2.47 1.54 -8.93
CA GLN A 61 2.38 0.48 -9.92
C GLN A 61 3.35 -0.66 -9.60
N LEU A 62 3.29 -1.73 -10.38
CA LEU A 62 4.16 -2.89 -10.21
C LEU A 62 5.62 -2.47 -10.37
N GLY A 63 6.49 -2.83 -9.42
CA GLY A 63 7.90 -2.45 -9.40
C GLY A 63 8.21 -1.08 -8.78
N ASP A 64 7.20 -0.27 -8.46
CA ASP A 64 7.44 1.04 -7.85
C ASP A 64 7.96 0.91 -6.42
N LYS A 65 8.85 1.84 -6.04
CA LYS A 65 9.34 1.97 -4.67
C LYS A 65 8.31 2.74 -3.85
N VAL A 66 7.99 2.20 -2.68
CA VAL A 66 7.05 2.80 -1.74
C VAL A 66 7.64 2.86 -0.33
N LEU A 67 7.17 3.82 0.45
CA LEU A 67 7.46 3.97 1.87
C LEU A 67 6.28 3.44 2.66
N VAL A 68 6.51 2.45 3.50
CA VAL A 68 5.48 1.77 4.28
C VAL A 68 5.72 1.90 5.78
N THR A 69 4.65 1.85 6.57
CA THR A 69 4.73 1.68 8.02
C THR A 69 4.45 0.25 8.43
N ILE A 70 5.32 -0.30 9.28
CA ILE A 70 5.17 -1.63 9.88
C ILE A 70 5.55 -1.53 11.35
N LYS A 71 4.67 -1.94 12.25
CA LYS A 71 4.89 -1.87 13.72
C LYS A 71 5.40 -0.48 14.20
N GLY A 72 4.92 0.61 13.59
CA GLY A 72 5.35 1.97 13.91
C GLY A 72 6.70 2.41 13.32
N GLN A 73 7.37 1.53 12.58
CA GLN A 73 8.63 1.83 11.88
C GLN A 73 8.37 2.11 10.41
N MET A 74 9.14 3.04 9.84
CA MET A 74 9.10 3.35 8.42
C MET A 74 10.15 2.51 7.67
N LYS A 75 9.72 1.79 6.63
CA LYS A 75 10.59 0.98 5.78
C LYS A 75 10.30 1.23 4.31
N ARG A 76 11.31 1.04 3.47
CA ARG A 76 11.14 1.07 2.02
C ARG A 76 10.69 -0.31 1.55
N ALA A 77 9.93 -0.34 0.47
CA ALA A 77 9.45 -1.57 -0.13
C ALA A 77 9.28 -1.41 -1.63
N TYR A 78 9.26 -2.53 -2.36
CA TYR A 78 8.83 -2.59 -3.76
C TYR A 78 7.45 -3.23 -3.82
N VAL A 79 6.61 -2.72 -4.71
CA VAL A 79 5.31 -3.32 -5.04
C VAL A 79 5.53 -4.51 -5.97
N VAL A 80 5.07 -5.70 -5.57
CA VAL A 80 5.25 -6.96 -6.30
C VAL A 80 3.93 -7.53 -6.80
N GLY A 81 2.81 -7.12 -6.22
CA GLY A 81 1.49 -7.55 -6.67
C GLY A 81 0.44 -6.47 -6.43
N LEU A 82 -0.51 -6.37 -7.35
CA LEU A 82 -1.55 -5.36 -7.34
C LEU A 82 -2.92 -5.98 -7.62
N VAL A 83 -3.93 -5.44 -6.95
CA VAL A 83 -5.35 -5.75 -7.20
C VAL A 83 -5.90 -4.95 -8.38
N ALA A 84 -5.32 -3.78 -8.64
CA ALA A 84 -5.69 -2.97 -9.78
C ALA A 84 -5.56 -3.72 -11.10
N GLU A 85 -6.44 -3.39 -12.05
CA GLU A 85 -6.35 -3.89 -13.41
C GLU A 85 -4.99 -3.50 -14.04
N GLN A 86 -4.34 -4.49 -14.63
CA GLN A 86 -3.03 -4.34 -15.26
C GLN A 86 -3.16 -4.38 -16.78
N ARG A 87 -2.07 -4.06 -17.47
CA ARG A 87 -2.01 -4.21 -18.93
C ARG A 87 -2.14 -5.69 -19.32
N PRO A 88 -2.58 -5.99 -20.55
CA PRO A 88 -2.62 -7.36 -21.06
C PRO A 88 -1.27 -8.08 -20.85
N MET A 89 -1.33 -9.39 -20.57
CA MET A 89 -0.17 -10.24 -20.26
C MET A 89 0.58 -9.92 -18.95
N ILE A 90 0.06 -9.04 -18.09
CA ILE A 90 0.56 -8.83 -16.72
C ILE A 90 -0.41 -9.48 -15.73
N PRO A 91 0.07 -10.31 -14.77
CA PRO A 91 -0.81 -10.96 -13.82
C PRO A 91 -1.43 -9.96 -12.84
N LYS A 92 -2.72 -10.16 -12.55
CA LYS A 92 -3.45 -9.49 -11.48
C LYS A 92 -3.46 -10.39 -10.23
N PHE A 93 -3.26 -9.78 -9.07
CA PHE A 93 -3.27 -10.48 -7.78
C PHE A 93 -4.54 -10.14 -7.00
N ASP A 94 -4.93 -11.01 -6.07
CA ASP A 94 -6.07 -10.75 -5.17
C ASP A 94 -5.71 -9.77 -4.03
N THR A 95 -4.42 -9.60 -3.73
CA THR A 95 -3.92 -8.72 -2.68
C THR A 95 -2.79 -7.82 -3.18
N ASN A 96 -2.71 -6.61 -2.62
CA ASN A 96 -1.59 -5.70 -2.86
C ASN A 96 -0.38 -6.17 -2.04
N ASN A 97 0.64 -6.66 -2.74
CA ASN A 97 1.80 -7.35 -2.15
C ASN A 97 3.06 -6.48 -2.24
N VAL A 98 3.85 -6.47 -1.18
CA VAL A 98 5.12 -5.74 -1.10
C VAL A 98 6.25 -6.59 -0.50
N VAL A 99 7.47 -6.26 -0.88
CA VAL A 99 8.71 -6.82 -0.33
C VAL A 99 9.54 -5.70 0.28
N LEU A 100 10.03 -5.90 1.50
CA LEU A 100 10.77 -4.88 2.25
C LEU A 100 12.23 -4.80 1.82
N ILE A 101 12.73 -3.58 1.89
CA ILE A 101 14.08 -3.22 1.46
C ILE A 101 14.71 -2.36 2.55
N GLU A 102 16.01 -2.52 2.70
CA GLU A 102 16.84 -1.65 3.49
C GLU A 102 17.16 -0.32 2.77
N ASN A 103 17.78 0.62 3.48
CA ASN A 103 18.11 1.92 2.91
C ASN A 103 19.18 1.86 1.81
N ASN A 104 20.04 0.84 1.87
CA ASN A 104 21.08 0.49 0.89
C ASN A 104 20.50 -0.11 -0.42
N GLY A 105 19.22 -0.46 -0.46
CA GLY A 105 18.58 -1.11 -1.61
C GLY A 105 18.60 -2.65 -1.58
N ASN A 106 19.21 -3.27 -0.58
CA ASN A 106 19.21 -4.72 -0.41
C ASN A 106 17.85 -5.20 0.15
N PRO A 107 17.39 -6.39 -0.28
CA PRO A 107 16.17 -6.97 0.26
C PRO A 107 16.34 -7.29 1.75
N SER A 108 15.31 -7.02 2.56
CA SER A 108 15.33 -7.32 4.00
C SER A 108 15.09 -8.81 4.30
N GLY A 109 14.59 -9.57 3.32
CA GLY A 109 14.34 -11.00 3.39
C GLY A 109 15.21 -11.78 2.41
N THR A 110 15.23 -13.10 2.58
CA THR A 110 16.01 -14.06 1.77
C THR A 110 15.14 -14.99 0.94
N ARG A 111 13.82 -15.02 1.16
CA ARG A 111 12.85 -15.87 0.47
C ARG A 111 11.47 -15.23 0.48
#